data_AF-A0A7I9W3C4-F1
#
_entry.id   AF-A0A7I9W3C4-F1
#
_cell.length_a   1.000
_cell.length_b   1.000
_cell.length_c   1.000
_cell.angle_alpha   90.00
_cell.angle_beta   90.00
_cell.angle_gamma   90.00
#
_symmetry.space_group_name_H-M   'P 1'
#
loop_
_entity.id
_entity.type
_entity.pdbx_description
1 polymer ?
#
loop_
_entity_poly.entity_id
_entity_poly.type
_entity_poly.pdbx_seq_one_letter_code
_entity_poly.pdbx_strand_id
1 'polypeptide(L)'
;MRWVPPSSPWGSKNPLRLAEDLATTDILSGGRLNPGVSVGTPLFYEHFKTALYPETHDIENFSKERVLRLLACLRGVPVSDFDGGLLPTRCASPPSAPVVS
;
A
#
# COMPACT_ATOMS: atom_id res chain seq x y z
N MET A 1 10.80 -34.70 -3.32
CA MET A 1 10.67 -33.47 -4.12
C MET A 1 10.22 -32.35 -3.21
N ARG A 2 11.08 -31.38 -2.93
CA ARG A 2 10.74 -30.22 -2.10
C ARG A 2 10.19 -29.14 -3.03
N TRP A 3 8.88 -28.90 -2.94
CA TRP A 3 8.23 -27.80 -3.64
C TRP A 3 8.81 -26.49 -3.08
N VAL A 4 9.61 -25.81 -3.89
CA VAL A 4 10.02 -24.42 -3.65
C VAL A 4 8.95 -23.58 -4.34
N PRO A 5 8.10 -22.84 -3.61
CA PRO A 5 7.19 -21.91 -4.26
C PRO A 5 7.99 -21.00 -5.20
N PRO A 6 7.50 -20.68 -6.41
CA PRO A 6 8.07 -19.58 -7.16
C PRO A 6 8.13 -18.38 -6.21
N SER A 7 9.28 -17.69 -6.17
CA SER A 7 9.45 -16.45 -5.43
C SER A 7 8.14 -15.66 -5.49
N SER A 8 7.52 -15.41 -4.33
CA SER A 8 6.22 -14.72 -4.23
C SER A 8 6.15 -13.63 -5.29
N PRO A 9 5.08 -13.51 -6.10
CA PRO A 9 4.98 -12.45 -7.09
C PRO A 9 4.83 -11.10 -6.37
N TRP A 10 5.94 -10.57 -5.83
CA TRP A 10 5.97 -9.32 -5.08
C TRP A 10 5.48 -8.15 -5.93
N GLY A 11 5.64 -8.25 -7.25
CA GLY A 11 5.14 -7.29 -8.23
C GLY A 11 3.62 -7.20 -8.33
N SER A 12 2.85 -8.17 -7.81
CA SER A 12 1.39 -8.13 -7.85
C SER A 12 0.73 -7.43 -6.65
N LYS A 13 1.45 -7.24 -5.54
CA LYS A 13 0.88 -6.59 -4.36
C LYS A 13 0.75 -5.08 -4.58
N ASN A 14 -0.31 -4.50 -4.01
CA ASN A 14 -0.46 -3.04 -3.92
C ASN A 14 0.76 -2.45 -3.18
N PRO A 15 1.44 -1.42 -3.72
CA PRO A 15 2.61 -0.80 -3.09
C PRO A 15 2.39 -0.34 -1.64
N LEU A 16 1.20 0.18 -1.32
CA LEU A 16 0.86 0.59 0.05
C LEU A 16 0.81 -0.62 0.99
N ARG A 17 0.08 -1.66 0.58
CA ARG A 17 -0.05 -2.89 1.38
C ARG A 17 1.29 -3.60 1.56
N LEU A 18 2.13 -3.58 0.52
CA LEU A 18 3.47 -4.11 0.59
C LEU A 18 4.36 -3.29 1.55
N ALA A 19 4.23 -1.97 1.56
CA ALA A 19 4.94 -1.12 2.53
C ALA A 19 4.55 -1.47 3.97
N GLU A 20 3.25 -1.69 4.24
CA GLU A 20 2.75 -2.11 5.56
C GLU A 20 3.31 -3.47 5.99
N ASP A 21 3.26 -4.48 5.10
CA ASP A 21 3.80 -5.82 5.35
C ASP A 21 5.32 -5.74 5.66
N LEU A 22 6.05 -4.94 4.89
CA LEU A 22 7.50 -4.76 5.07
C LEU A 22 7.83 -4.01 6.35
N ALA A 23 7.11 -2.94 6.69
CA ALA A 23 7.31 -2.20 7.94
C ALA A 23 7.02 -3.09 9.16
N THR A 24 5.94 -3.87 9.09
CA THR A 24 5.60 -4.85 10.14
C THR A 24 6.73 -5.86 10.32
N THR A 25 7.22 -6.43 9.23
CA THR A 25 8.30 -7.41 9.27
C THR A 25 9.60 -6.78 9.75
N ASP A 26 9.89 -5.54 9.37
CA ASP A 26 11.08 -4.82 9.81
C ASP A 26 11.10 -4.64 11.33
N ILE A 27 9.96 -4.22 11.92
CA ILE A 27 9.77 -4.13 13.37
C ILE A 27 10.00 -5.49 14.05
N LEU A 28 9.39 -6.56 13.54
CA LEU A 28 9.55 -7.91 14.10
C LEU A 28 10.98 -8.44 13.95
N SER A 29 11.66 -8.04 12.88
CA SER A 29 13.05 -8.40 12.63
C SER A 29 14.05 -7.52 13.40
N GLY A 30 13.60 -6.47 14.08
CA GLY A 30 14.45 -5.50 14.75
C GLY A 30 15.38 -4.74 13.78
N GLY A 31 14.85 -4.29 12.64
CA GLY A 31 15.59 -3.43 11.69
C GLY A 31 16.61 -4.17 10.80
N ARG A 32 16.46 -5.50 10.62
CA ARG A 32 17.41 -6.32 9.84
C ARG A 32 16.92 -6.64 8.43
N LEU A 33 15.75 -6.13 8.05
CA LEU A 33 15.13 -6.48 6.79
C LEU A 33 15.84 -5.77 5.63
N ASN A 34 16.25 -6.54 4.62
CA ASN A 34 16.80 -6.02 3.35
C ASN A 34 15.97 -6.59 2.19
N PRO A 35 14.81 -5.98 1.87
CA PRO A 35 13.90 -6.55 0.91
C PRO A 35 14.40 -6.36 -0.52
N GLY A 36 14.53 -7.47 -1.25
CA GLY A 36 14.71 -7.45 -2.70
C GLY A 36 13.36 -7.37 -3.40
N VAL A 37 13.19 -6.42 -4.31
CA VAL A 37 12.00 -6.31 -5.17
C VAL A 37 12.40 -6.42 -6.64
N SER A 38 11.61 -7.15 -7.42
CA SER A 38 11.74 -7.25 -8.87
C SER A 38 10.63 -6.48 -9.58
N VAL A 39 10.92 -6.05 -10.80
CA VAL A 39 9.98 -5.36 -11.70
C VAL A 39 9.88 -6.12 -13.01
N GLY A 40 8.81 -5.86 -13.76
CA GLY A 40 8.48 -6.54 -14.99
C GLY A 40 7.35 -7.54 -14.82
N THR A 41 6.75 -7.94 -15.94
CA THR A 41 5.69 -8.93 -15.96
C THR A 41 6.21 -10.24 -15.37
N PRO A 42 5.54 -10.80 -14.35
CA PRO A 42 5.96 -12.08 -13.77
C PRO A 42 6.11 -13.18 -14.81
N LEU A 43 7.08 -14.06 -14.61
CA LEU A 43 7.15 -15.32 -15.36
C LEU A 43 5.84 -16.09 -15.14
N PHE A 44 5.27 -16.62 -16.22
CA PHE A 44 4.01 -17.37 -16.21
C PHE A 44 2.75 -16.56 -15.86
N TYR A 45 2.78 -15.22 -15.99
CA TYR A 45 1.64 -14.36 -15.67
C TYR A 45 0.31 -14.83 -16.27
N GLU A 46 0.32 -15.32 -17.51
CA GLU A 46 -0.85 -15.86 -18.21
C GLU A 46 -1.64 -16.91 -17.42
N HIS A 47 -0.97 -17.72 -16.58
CA HIS A 47 -1.62 -18.79 -15.84
C HIS A 47 -2.37 -18.34 -14.58
N PHE A 48 -2.08 -17.14 -14.08
CA PHE A 48 -2.64 -16.67 -12.81
C PHE A 48 -3.14 -15.23 -12.86
N LYS A 49 -3.03 -14.53 -13.99
CA LYS A 49 -3.42 -13.12 -14.14
C LYS A 49 -4.88 -12.87 -13.76
N THR A 50 -5.82 -13.70 -14.21
CA THR A 50 -7.24 -13.57 -13.89
C THR A 50 -7.56 -13.89 -12.43
N ALA A 51 -6.73 -14.70 -11.76
CA ALA A 51 -6.89 -14.98 -10.34
C ALA A 51 -6.46 -13.80 -9.45
N LEU A 52 -5.45 -13.02 -9.89
CA LEU A 52 -4.98 -11.84 -9.18
C LEU A 52 -5.74 -10.57 -9.57
N TYR A 53 -6.08 -10.45 -10.85
CA TYR A 53 -6.70 -9.29 -11.47
C TYR A 53 -7.80 -9.75 -12.43
N PRO A 54 -8.98 -10.13 -11.91
CA PRO A 54 -10.06 -10.68 -12.73
C PRO A 54 -10.42 -9.76 -13.90
N GLU A 55 -10.54 -8.46 -13.61
CA GLU A 55 -11.02 -7.46 -14.57
C GLU A 55 -9.92 -6.52 -15.10
N THR A 56 -8.74 -6.46 -14.45
CA THR A 56 -7.74 -5.42 -14.74
C THR A 56 -6.40 -5.95 -15.24
N HIS A 57 -6.25 -7.26 -15.43
CA HIS A 57 -4.96 -7.89 -15.76
C HIS A 57 -4.25 -7.29 -16.98
N ASP A 58 -4.99 -6.81 -17.98
CA ASP A 58 -4.41 -6.24 -19.21
C ASP A 58 -3.85 -4.83 -19.05
N ILE A 59 -4.26 -4.10 -18.00
CA ILE A 59 -3.87 -2.70 -17.77
C ILE A 59 -2.94 -2.54 -16.56
N GLU A 60 -2.59 -3.64 -15.90
CA GLU A 60 -1.71 -3.59 -14.73
C GLU A 60 -0.32 -3.06 -15.10
N ASN A 61 0.14 -2.08 -14.32
CA ASN A 61 1.47 -1.54 -14.46
C ASN A 61 2.46 -2.45 -13.71
N PHE A 62 3.43 -3.06 -14.39
CA PHE A 62 4.52 -3.83 -13.75
C PHE A 62 5.89 -3.12 -13.86
N SER A 63 5.89 -1.81 -14.15
CA SER A 63 7.09 -1.02 -14.33
C SER A 63 7.73 -0.57 -13.01
N LYS A 64 8.89 0.08 -13.12
CA LYS A 64 9.61 0.69 -11.98
C LYS A 64 8.80 1.75 -11.23
N GLU A 65 7.76 2.32 -11.82
CA GLU A 65 6.90 3.28 -11.14
C GLU A 65 6.28 2.72 -9.86
N ARG A 66 5.97 1.43 -9.81
CA ARG A 66 5.47 0.80 -8.58
C ARG A 66 6.50 0.78 -7.47
N VAL A 67 7.76 0.58 -7.82
CA VAL A 67 8.86 0.66 -6.83
C VAL A 67 8.99 2.08 -6.31
N LEU A 68 8.82 3.09 -7.16
CA LEU A 68 8.83 4.49 -6.70
C LEU A 68 7.67 4.78 -5.75
N ARG A 69 6.46 4.30 -6.05
CA ARG A 69 5.29 4.41 -5.15
C ARG A 69 5.53 3.67 -3.82
N LEU A 70 6.13 2.47 -3.86
CA LEU A 70 6.52 1.72 -2.67
C LEU A 70 7.51 2.51 -1.81
N LEU A 71 8.56 3.07 -2.42
CA LEU A 71 9.55 3.88 -1.71
C LEU A 71 8.93 5.14 -1.08
N ALA A 72 7.95 5.76 -1.75
CA ALA A 72 7.19 6.87 -1.17
C ALA A 72 6.41 6.44 0.07
N CYS A 73 5.71 5.29 0.01
CA CYS A 73 4.98 4.72 1.15
C CYS A 73 5.93 4.39 2.32
N LEU A 74 7.08 3.76 2.05
CA LEU A 74 8.08 3.42 3.07
C LEU A 74 8.70 4.66 3.74
N ARG A 75 8.73 5.80 3.03
CA ARG A 75 9.17 7.10 3.59
C ARG A 75 8.08 7.82 4.37
N GLY A 76 6.86 7.28 4.42
CA GLY A 76 5.72 7.91 5.08
C GLY A 76 5.14 9.10 4.30
N VAL A 77 5.35 9.17 2.98
CA VAL A 77 4.68 10.18 2.15
C VAL A 77 3.16 9.93 2.19
N PRO A 78 2.33 10.95 2.52
CA PRO A 78 0.88 10.79 2.49
C PRO A 78 0.39 10.32 1.13
N VAL A 79 -0.50 9.32 1.12
CA VAL A 79 -1.07 8.73 -0.11
C VAL A 79 -2.37 9.43 -0.51
N SER A 80 -2.92 10.26 0.38
CA SER A 80 -4.14 11.04 0.16
C SER A 80 -4.01 12.39 0.87
N ASP A 81 -4.59 13.43 0.27
CA ASP A 81 -4.74 14.75 0.88
C ASP A 81 -5.99 14.85 1.79
N PHE A 82 -6.72 13.74 1.94
CA PHE A 82 -7.90 13.68 2.78
C PHE A 82 -7.55 13.76 4.28
N ASP A 83 -8.01 14.81 4.95
CA ASP A 83 -7.72 15.10 6.36
C ASP A 83 -8.84 14.69 7.33
N GLY A 84 -9.65 13.68 6.97
CA GLY A 84 -10.62 13.08 7.91
C GLY A 84 -12.00 13.75 8.02
N GLY A 85 -12.30 14.79 7.23
CA GLY A 85 -13.53 15.58 7.32
C GLY A 85 -14.84 14.94 6.83
N LEU A 86 -15.03 13.62 6.95
CA LEU A 86 -16.24 12.93 6.47
C LEU A 86 -17.39 12.87 7.49
N LEU A 87 -17.16 13.33 8.71
CA LEU A 87 -18.20 13.52 9.71
C LEU A 87 -18.36 15.02 9.97
N PRO A 88 -19.58 15.59 9.99
CA PRO A 88 -19.77 16.87 10.63
C PRO A 88 -19.33 16.68 12.08
N THR A 89 -18.22 17.31 12.44
CA THR A 89 -17.77 17.42 13.82
C THR A 89 -18.91 18.07 14.62
N ARG A 90 -19.75 17.26 15.26
CA ARG A 90 -20.61 17.72 16.36
C ARG A 90 -19.74 17.97 17.58
N CYS A 91 -18.80 18.88 17.44
CA CYS A 91 -18.17 19.62 18.52
C CYS A 91 -18.31 21.10 18.15
N ALA A 92 -19.53 21.53 17.79
CA ALA A 92 -19.87 22.94 17.83
C ALA A 92 -20.02 23.30 19.31
N SER A 93 -19.10 24.11 19.84
CA SER A 93 -19.24 24.75 21.14
C SER A 93 -20.61 25.45 21.23
N PRO A 94 -21.29 25.44 22.39
CA PRO A 94 -22.55 26.17 22.52
C PRO A 94 -22.32 27.66 22.25
N PRO A 95 -23.29 28.36 21.61
CA PRO A 95 -23.14 29.79 21.36
C PRO A 95 -23.02 30.53 22.70
N SER A 96 -22.00 31.37 22.81
CA SER A 96 -21.84 32.28 23.93
C SER A 96 -23.07 33.19 24.03
N ALA A 97 -23.78 33.12 25.16
CA ALA A 97 -24.86 34.05 25.47
C ALA A 97 -24.33 35.50 25.49
N PRO A 98 -25.10 36.50 25.02
CA PRO A 98 -24.68 37.88 25.12
C PRO A 98 -24.67 38.29 26.60
N VAL A 99 -23.51 38.76 27.08
CA VAL A 99 -23.42 39.54 28.31
C VAL A 99 -24.18 40.85 28.05
N VAL A 100 -25.34 40.99 28.66
CA VAL A 100 -26.01 42.28 28.81
C VAL A 100 -25.30 43.04 29.92
N SER A 101 -24.73 44.19 29.58
CA SER A 101 -24.27 45.20 30.55
C SER A 101 -25.44 46.07 31.00
#